data_AF-A0A1V6Z4K5-F1
#
_entry.id   AF-A0A1V6Z4K5-F1
#
_cell.length_a   1.000
_cell.length_b   1.000
_cell.length_c   1.000
_cell.angle_alpha   90.00
_cell.angle_beta   90.00
_cell.angle_gamma   90.00
#
_symmetry.space_group_name_H-M   'P 1'
#
loop_
_entity.id
_entity.type
_entity.pdbx_description
1 polymer ?
#
loop_
_entity_poly.entity_id
_entity_poly.type
_entity_poly.pdbx_seq_one_letter_code
_entity_poly.pdbx_strand_id
1 'polypeptide(L)'
;MESSGGSGLSTASEAKSDTSRWQHHRQPDSIPTPNTMHLSRFGLLALGAAAVNAFRDTLPFFLASTSEVLTNSAYIQTGASLLENLSSSLSTCPSDYYVVVYQPGVHSSDFSTRKSAPRLGAKMLGKDSSIRSKMSINEVAGLLEPKEIKGLLEKKCKTQTTAVDASSGSYPSYFEQGPRIIDVEFPMLSLDSDRAQQLSGFDGFLADVIDRLPPSSKYTILYITSPREFPETDSVVYEASGDSYQDSLHMDLKRDYSAHASSSSSNSTSLFEEYQYFTPGIFMGLMATFLFLAILYIGIGALSSLEIPYAAFEKDTSAAVQKKAQ
;
A
#
# COMPACT_ATOMS: atom_id res chain seq x y z
N MET A 1 38.78 -14.68 48.73
CA MET A 1 39.38 -14.03 49.91
C MET A 1 39.44 -12.56 49.56
N GLU A 2 38.45 -11.81 50.04
CA GLU A 2 38.61 -10.81 51.12
C GLU A 2 39.25 -9.53 50.58
N SER A 3 38.81 -8.31 50.86
CA SER A 3 37.79 -7.80 51.77
C SER A 3 37.73 -6.28 51.53
N SER A 4 36.55 -5.69 51.71
CA SER A 4 36.27 -4.36 52.32
C SER A 4 37.03 -3.12 51.84
N GLY A 5 36.35 -2.05 51.40
CA GLY A 5 35.64 -1.11 52.28
C GLY A 5 36.50 0.17 52.36
N GLY A 6 36.04 1.42 52.35
CA GLY A 6 34.76 2.05 52.67
C GLY A 6 35.10 3.39 53.35
N SER A 7 34.18 4.38 53.26
CA SER A 7 34.14 5.68 53.98
C SER A 7 35.18 6.75 53.58
N GLY A 8 34.92 8.06 53.60
CA GLY A 8 33.84 8.92 54.10
C GLY A 8 34.46 10.33 54.26
N LEU A 9 33.92 11.38 53.63
CA LEU A 9 33.05 12.44 54.21
C LEU A 9 33.79 13.69 54.76
N SER A 10 33.21 14.87 54.45
CA SER A 10 33.32 16.19 55.15
C SER A 10 34.60 17.03 54.96
N THR A 11 34.63 18.37 54.91
CA THR A 11 33.66 19.49 54.93
C THR A 11 34.47 20.80 54.79
N ALA A 12 33.98 21.73 53.95
CA ALA A 12 33.70 23.15 54.26
C ALA A 12 34.82 24.19 54.53
N SER A 13 34.41 25.44 54.25
CA SER A 13 34.99 26.76 54.61
C SER A 13 36.01 27.33 53.60
N GLU A 14 35.66 28.29 52.74
CA GLU A 14 35.23 29.69 52.98
C GLU A 14 36.37 30.59 53.46
N ALA A 15 36.92 31.42 52.56
CA ALA A 15 37.50 32.71 52.92
C ALA A 15 37.58 33.62 51.69
N LYS A 16 37.05 34.82 51.88
CA LYS A 16 36.79 35.90 50.92
C LYS A 16 37.65 37.09 51.36
N SER A 17 38.41 37.72 50.46
CA SER A 17 38.94 39.08 50.61
C SER A 17 39.55 39.52 49.28
N ASP A 18 38.82 40.24 48.42
CA ASP A 18 38.51 41.67 48.50
C ASP A 18 39.76 42.53 48.24
N THR A 19 39.84 43.14 47.06
CA THR A 19 40.52 44.42 46.86
C THR A 19 39.91 45.13 45.66
N SER A 20 39.64 46.40 45.90
CA SER A 20 38.64 47.22 45.26
C SER A 20 39.28 48.24 44.33
N ARG A 21 38.41 48.93 43.57
CA ARG A 21 38.53 50.34 43.14
C ARG A 21 39.30 50.55 41.83
N TRP A 22 38.58 50.95 40.77
CA TRP A 22 38.56 52.31 40.23
C TRP A 22 37.30 52.54 39.38
N GLN A 23 36.64 53.67 39.61
CA GLN A 23 35.39 54.15 39.00
C GLN A 23 35.65 54.68 37.58
N HIS A 24 34.64 54.66 36.70
CA HIS A 24 34.14 55.88 36.05
C HIS A 24 32.81 55.66 35.30
N HIS A 25 31.97 56.70 35.41
CA HIS A 25 30.62 56.92 34.88
C HIS A 25 30.35 56.57 33.40
N ARG A 26 29.19 55.94 33.13
CA ARG A 26 28.01 56.56 32.46
C ARG A 26 26.88 55.53 32.25
N GLN A 27 25.66 55.96 32.54
CA GLN A 27 24.35 55.38 32.16
C GLN A 27 23.57 56.51 31.47
N PRO A 28 22.39 56.29 30.85
CA PRO A 28 21.81 55.10 30.22
C PRO A 28 21.37 55.41 28.78
N ASP A 29 20.95 54.42 27.99
CA ASP A 29 19.87 54.63 27.00
C ASP A 29 19.22 53.30 26.63
N SER A 30 17.90 53.32 26.69
CA SER A 30 16.93 52.23 26.51
C SER A 30 16.47 52.10 25.04
N ILE A 31 15.69 51.03 24.77
CA ILE A 31 14.74 50.80 23.63
C ILE A 31 15.31 49.87 22.53
N PRO A 32 14.52 48.96 21.90
CA PRO A 32 13.57 47.98 22.42
C PRO A 32 13.81 46.56 21.81
N THR A 33 13.16 45.55 22.39
CA THR A 33 13.02 44.21 21.81
C THR A 33 12.15 44.20 20.56
N PRO A 34 12.53 43.51 19.46
CA PRO A 34 11.58 43.08 18.44
C PRO A 34 11.14 41.64 18.69
N ASN A 35 9.93 41.54 19.22
CA ASN A 35 8.90 40.53 18.99
C ASN A 35 9.33 39.22 18.30
N THR A 36 9.27 38.14 19.08
CA THR A 36 8.96 36.78 18.65
C THR A 36 7.82 36.79 17.62
N MET A 37 8.15 36.61 16.34
CA MET A 37 7.19 36.20 15.32
C MET A 37 7.14 34.67 15.29
N HIS A 38 5.97 34.14 15.61
CA HIS A 38 5.60 32.74 15.46
C HIS A 38 5.92 32.26 14.04
N LEU A 39 6.99 31.48 13.89
CA LEU A 39 7.27 30.68 12.70
C LEU A 39 6.34 29.45 12.72
N SER A 40 5.04 29.70 12.56
CA SER A 40 4.05 28.64 12.39
C SER A 40 3.72 28.54 10.91
N ARG A 41 3.93 27.34 10.36
CA ARG A 41 3.49 26.85 9.04
C ARG A 41 4.39 27.19 7.86
N PHE A 42 5.44 26.38 7.67
CA PHE A 42 5.76 25.79 6.35
C PHE A 42 6.57 24.51 6.59
N GLY A 43 5.86 23.42 6.84
CA GLY A 43 6.44 22.09 6.90
C GLY A 43 5.36 21.09 6.61
N LEU A 44 5.12 20.82 5.33
CA LEU A 44 4.38 19.66 4.82
C LEU A 44 4.38 19.71 3.28
N LEU A 45 5.45 19.20 2.66
CA LEU A 45 5.44 18.73 1.27
C LEU A 45 6.66 17.84 1.04
N ALA A 46 6.67 16.70 1.73
CA ALA A 46 7.52 15.55 1.42
C ALA A 46 6.68 14.27 1.61
N LEU A 47 5.59 14.17 0.84
CA LEU A 47 4.79 12.96 0.70
C LEU A 47 4.67 12.72 -0.81
N GLY A 48 5.65 12.03 -1.39
CA GLY A 48 5.63 11.86 -2.85
C GLY A 48 6.82 11.13 -3.46
N ALA A 49 7.38 10.11 -2.80
CA ALA A 49 8.31 9.19 -3.48
C ALA A 49 8.37 7.77 -2.88
N ALA A 50 7.37 7.36 -2.09
CA ALA A 50 7.29 6.00 -1.52
C ALA A 50 6.04 5.23 -1.99
N ALA A 51 5.43 5.63 -3.12
CA ALA A 51 4.19 5.02 -3.62
C ALA A 51 4.38 4.08 -4.83
N VAL A 52 5.61 3.65 -5.15
CA VAL A 52 5.85 2.79 -6.34
C VAL A 52 5.92 1.29 -6.01
N ASN A 53 6.02 0.90 -4.73
CA ASN A 53 6.08 -0.51 -4.31
C ASN A 53 4.98 -0.93 -3.31
N ALA A 54 3.88 -0.18 -3.23
CA ALA A 54 2.88 -0.37 -2.18
C ALA A 54 2.05 -1.67 -2.27
N PHE A 55 2.20 -2.48 -3.34
CA PHE A 55 1.48 -3.75 -3.49
C PHE A 55 2.35 -4.78 -4.23
N ARG A 56 3.43 -5.25 -3.60
CA ARG A 56 4.29 -6.31 -4.17
C ARG A 56 3.67 -7.71 -4.02
N ASP A 57 2.74 -7.86 -3.09
CA ASP A 57 2.02 -9.11 -2.82
C ASP A 57 0.50 -8.88 -2.94
N THR A 58 0.02 -8.52 -4.14
CA THR A 58 -1.42 -8.53 -4.35
C THR A 58 -1.99 -9.94 -4.39
N LEU A 59 -3.00 -10.20 -3.56
CA LEU A 59 -3.76 -11.44 -3.52
C LEU A 59 -5.11 -11.23 -4.20
N PRO A 60 -5.19 -11.36 -5.54
CA PRO A 60 -6.44 -11.16 -6.24
C PRO A 60 -7.45 -12.26 -5.84
N PHE A 61 -8.69 -11.85 -5.68
CA PHE A 61 -9.82 -12.74 -5.47
C PHE A 61 -10.85 -12.52 -6.57
N PHE A 62 -11.33 -13.61 -7.16
CA PHE A 62 -12.37 -13.57 -8.18
C PHE A 62 -13.55 -14.45 -7.77
N LEU A 63 -14.74 -13.94 -8.01
CA LEU A 63 -15.97 -14.70 -7.90
C LEU A 63 -16.78 -14.51 -9.18
N ALA A 64 -17.25 -15.63 -9.73
CA ALA A 64 -18.16 -15.66 -10.88
C ALA A 64 -19.26 -16.68 -10.62
N SER A 65 -20.52 -16.28 -10.71
CA SER A 65 -21.67 -17.14 -10.45
C SER A 65 -22.65 -17.11 -11.61
N THR A 66 -23.21 -18.27 -11.95
CA THR A 66 -24.35 -18.36 -12.88
C THR A 66 -25.67 -17.97 -12.26
N SER A 67 -25.69 -17.74 -10.95
CA SER A 67 -26.85 -17.28 -10.19
C SER A 67 -26.67 -15.84 -9.73
N GLU A 68 -27.78 -15.21 -9.36
CA GLU A 68 -27.75 -13.85 -8.80
C GLU A 68 -27.24 -13.92 -7.36
N VAL A 69 -26.07 -13.30 -7.17
CA VAL A 69 -25.37 -13.22 -5.88
C VAL A 69 -25.12 -11.74 -5.61
N LEU A 70 -25.48 -11.28 -4.42
CA LEU A 70 -25.16 -9.92 -3.98
C LEU A 70 -23.64 -9.79 -3.92
N THR A 71 -23.07 -9.00 -4.83
CA THR A 71 -21.63 -8.84 -4.98
C THR A 71 -21.28 -7.37 -4.77
N ASN A 72 -20.31 -7.10 -3.90
CA ASN A 72 -19.82 -5.75 -3.66
C ASN A 72 -18.37 -5.69 -4.14
N SER A 73 -18.15 -5.18 -5.36
CA SER A 73 -16.79 -5.06 -5.89
C SER A 73 -16.05 -3.93 -5.18
N ALA A 74 -14.94 -4.28 -4.54
CA ALA A 74 -14.01 -3.35 -3.92
C ALA A 74 -12.61 -3.59 -4.51
N TYR A 75 -11.80 -2.52 -4.56
CA TYR A 75 -10.42 -2.65 -5.03
C TYR A 75 -9.53 -3.37 -4.01
N ILE A 76 -9.68 -3.01 -2.73
CA ILE A 76 -9.01 -3.60 -1.57
C ILE A 76 -10.07 -4.05 -0.57
N GLN A 77 -9.89 -5.23 0.01
CA GLN A 77 -10.72 -5.71 1.11
C GLN A 77 -9.88 -6.58 2.07
N THR A 78 -10.24 -6.67 3.35
CA THR A 78 -9.60 -7.63 4.26
C THR A 78 -10.19 -9.03 4.10
N GLY A 79 -9.40 -10.08 4.37
CA GLY A 79 -9.87 -11.46 4.33
C GLY A 79 -11.10 -11.71 5.21
N ALA A 80 -11.11 -11.16 6.43
CA ALA A 80 -12.24 -11.27 7.36
C ALA A 80 -13.53 -10.62 6.81
N SER A 81 -13.44 -9.38 6.30
CA SER A 81 -14.61 -8.70 5.72
C SER A 81 -15.08 -9.37 4.42
N LEU A 82 -14.17 -9.96 3.65
CA LEU A 82 -14.52 -10.75 2.48
C LEU A 82 -15.28 -12.02 2.89
N LEU A 83 -14.81 -12.74 3.91
CA LEU A 83 -15.47 -13.93 4.43
C LEU A 83 -16.88 -13.63 4.97
N GLU A 84 -17.05 -12.51 5.69
CA GLU A 84 -18.36 -12.04 6.15
C GLU A 84 -19.30 -11.72 4.98
N ASN A 85 -18.79 -11.02 3.95
CA ASN A 85 -19.56 -10.73 2.74
C ASN A 85 -19.99 -12.01 2.03
N LEU A 86 -19.08 -12.98 1.83
CA LEU A 86 -19.39 -14.27 1.23
C LEU A 86 -20.42 -15.04 2.09
N SER A 87 -20.29 -15.00 3.42
CA SER A 87 -21.22 -15.60 4.36
C SER A 87 -22.64 -15.06 4.22
N SER A 88 -22.77 -13.74 4.01
CA SER A 88 -24.05 -13.08 3.80
C SER A 88 -24.61 -13.41 2.41
N SER A 89 -23.81 -13.22 1.36
CA SER A 89 -24.23 -13.37 -0.04
C SER A 89 -24.54 -14.81 -0.46
N LEU A 90 -23.88 -15.79 0.15
CA LEU A 90 -24.10 -17.22 -0.12
C LEU A 90 -25.00 -17.90 0.91
N SER A 91 -25.60 -17.15 1.83
CA SER A 91 -26.48 -17.69 2.88
C SER A 91 -27.70 -18.44 2.34
N THR A 92 -28.19 -18.06 1.15
CA THR A 92 -29.33 -18.68 0.47
C THR A 92 -28.94 -19.84 -0.45
N CYS A 93 -27.64 -20.15 -0.52
CA CYS A 93 -27.07 -21.23 -1.34
C CYS A 93 -27.58 -21.23 -2.79
N PRO A 94 -27.29 -20.16 -3.56
CA PRO A 94 -27.90 -19.96 -4.88
C PRO A 94 -27.39 -20.92 -5.96
N SER A 95 -26.35 -21.72 -5.71
CA SER A 95 -25.73 -22.64 -6.67
C SER A 95 -25.73 -24.07 -6.15
N ASP A 96 -25.81 -25.02 -7.08
CA ASP A 96 -25.67 -26.44 -6.78
C ASP A 96 -24.19 -26.83 -6.64
N TYR A 97 -23.32 -26.21 -7.44
CA TYR A 97 -21.88 -26.48 -7.40
C TYR A 97 -21.08 -25.25 -6.99
N TYR A 98 -20.15 -25.43 -6.06
CA TYR A 98 -19.20 -24.41 -5.63
C TYR A 98 -17.80 -24.85 -6.03
N VAL A 99 -17.23 -24.24 -7.05
CA VAL A 99 -15.86 -24.52 -7.48
C VAL A 99 -14.93 -23.60 -6.70
N VAL A 100 -14.30 -24.14 -5.66
CA VAL A 100 -13.34 -23.40 -4.82
C VAL A 100 -11.96 -23.71 -5.37
N VAL A 101 -11.31 -22.68 -5.93
CA VAL A 101 -10.01 -22.78 -6.57
C VAL A 101 -8.97 -22.12 -5.69
N TYR A 102 -7.88 -22.83 -5.44
CA TYR A 102 -6.71 -22.30 -4.75
C TYR A 102 -5.52 -22.25 -5.70
N GLN A 103 -4.98 -21.06 -5.94
CA GLN A 103 -3.82 -20.83 -6.77
C GLN A 103 -2.72 -20.09 -6.00
N PRO A 104 -1.65 -20.79 -5.57
CA PRO A 104 -0.53 -20.17 -4.89
C PRO A 104 0.45 -19.49 -5.86
N GLY A 105 1.06 -18.39 -5.41
CA GLY A 105 2.18 -17.73 -6.09
C GLY A 105 1.82 -16.87 -7.31
N VAL A 106 0.57 -16.44 -7.40
CA VAL A 106 0.07 -15.54 -8.46
C VAL A 106 -0.18 -14.14 -7.93
N HIS A 107 0.04 -13.15 -8.78
CA HIS A 107 -0.12 -11.74 -8.50
C HIS A 107 -1.19 -11.12 -9.43
N SER A 108 -1.81 -10.00 -9.04
CA SER A 108 -2.78 -9.30 -9.89
C SER A 108 -2.23 -8.93 -11.28
N SER A 109 -0.91 -8.67 -11.38
CA SER A 109 -0.23 -8.42 -12.65
C SER A 109 -0.20 -9.64 -13.58
N ASP A 110 -0.21 -10.87 -13.06
CA ASP A 110 -0.24 -12.07 -13.91
C ASP A 110 -1.55 -12.18 -14.69
N PHE A 111 -2.64 -11.63 -14.13
CA PHE A 111 -3.96 -11.55 -14.77
C PHE A 111 -4.16 -10.31 -15.65
N SER A 112 -3.19 -9.39 -15.69
CA SER A 112 -3.29 -8.14 -16.48
C SER A 112 -3.31 -8.41 -17.99
N THR A 113 -2.59 -9.44 -18.44
CA THR A 113 -2.59 -9.90 -19.83
C THR A 113 -3.74 -10.88 -20.09
N ARG A 114 -4.57 -10.56 -21.08
CA ARG A 114 -5.68 -11.43 -21.54
C ARG A 114 -5.26 -12.85 -21.95
N LYS A 115 -3.98 -13.07 -22.20
CA LYS A 115 -3.43 -14.37 -22.60
C LYS A 115 -3.19 -15.32 -21.41
N SER A 116 -3.00 -14.79 -20.20
CA SER A 116 -2.63 -15.60 -19.05
C SER A 116 -3.81 -16.40 -18.49
N ALA A 117 -5.02 -15.87 -18.55
CA ALA A 117 -6.24 -16.56 -18.11
C ALA A 117 -7.44 -16.19 -19.01
N PRO A 118 -7.45 -16.63 -20.29
CA PRO A 118 -8.45 -16.21 -21.26
C PRO A 118 -9.88 -16.65 -20.92
N ARG A 119 -10.08 -17.86 -20.35
CA ARG A 119 -11.39 -18.44 -20.04
C ARG A 119 -11.97 -17.83 -18.76
N LEU A 120 -11.21 -17.76 -17.67
CA LEU A 120 -11.59 -17.02 -16.45
C LEU A 120 -11.81 -15.53 -16.75
N GLY A 121 -10.91 -14.93 -17.54
CA GLY A 121 -11.05 -13.55 -18.00
C GLY A 121 -12.33 -13.32 -18.81
N ALA A 122 -12.76 -14.27 -19.64
CA ALA A 122 -14.03 -14.17 -20.37
C ALA A 122 -15.25 -14.13 -19.43
N LYS A 123 -15.23 -14.92 -18.36
CA LYS A 123 -16.28 -14.92 -17.31
C LYS A 123 -16.32 -13.57 -16.57
N MET A 124 -15.16 -13.05 -16.15
CA MET A 124 -15.08 -11.78 -15.43
C MET A 124 -15.41 -10.56 -16.32
N LEU A 125 -15.03 -10.59 -17.60
CA LEU A 125 -15.33 -9.52 -18.55
C LEU A 125 -16.77 -9.55 -19.09
N GLY A 126 -17.60 -10.52 -18.68
CA GLY A 126 -18.99 -10.65 -19.11
C GLY A 126 -19.16 -11.09 -20.57
N LYS A 127 -18.15 -11.77 -21.12
CA LYS A 127 -18.26 -12.42 -22.44
C LYS A 127 -19.01 -13.75 -22.37
N ASP A 128 -19.02 -14.36 -21.20
CA ASP A 128 -19.82 -15.55 -20.88
C ASP A 128 -21.20 -15.10 -20.40
N SER A 129 -22.24 -15.36 -21.20
CA SER A 129 -23.63 -14.99 -20.88
C SER A 129 -24.27 -15.85 -19.80
N SER A 130 -23.64 -16.98 -19.43
CA SER A 130 -24.13 -17.82 -18.33
C SER A 130 -23.89 -17.19 -16.95
N ILE A 131 -22.89 -16.29 -16.84
CA ILE A 131 -22.51 -15.62 -15.59
C ILE A 131 -23.43 -14.45 -15.32
N ARG A 132 -24.17 -14.51 -14.20
CA ARG A 132 -25.11 -13.47 -13.76
C ARG A 132 -24.52 -12.53 -12.72
N SER A 133 -23.56 -13.00 -11.93
CA SER A 133 -22.94 -12.20 -10.88
C SER A 133 -21.44 -12.40 -10.85
N LYS A 134 -20.71 -11.32 -10.60
CA LYS A 134 -19.26 -11.30 -10.64
C LYS A 134 -18.68 -10.32 -9.63
N MET A 135 -17.56 -10.67 -9.04
CA MET A 135 -16.83 -9.84 -8.09
C MET A 135 -15.33 -10.05 -8.31
N SER A 136 -14.59 -8.95 -8.40
CA SER A 136 -13.14 -8.96 -8.53
C SER A 136 -12.60 -8.04 -7.46
N ILE A 137 -11.65 -8.54 -6.69
CA ILE A 137 -10.88 -7.77 -5.72
C ILE A 137 -9.43 -7.92 -6.13
N ASN A 138 -8.75 -6.79 -6.33
CA ASN A 138 -7.36 -6.81 -6.77
C ASN A 138 -6.43 -7.19 -5.63
N GLU A 139 -6.80 -6.77 -4.42
CA GLU A 139 -6.00 -7.02 -3.23
C GLU A 139 -6.86 -7.44 -2.03
N VAL A 140 -6.56 -8.63 -1.51
CA VAL A 140 -7.13 -9.13 -0.26
C VAL A 140 -6.06 -9.04 0.83
N ALA A 141 -6.24 -8.11 1.76
CA ALA A 141 -5.33 -7.93 2.88
C ALA A 141 -5.59 -8.97 3.98
N GLY A 142 -4.53 -9.64 4.42
CA GLY A 142 -4.60 -10.71 5.43
C GLY A 142 -4.81 -12.10 4.81
N LEU A 143 -4.63 -13.14 5.63
CA LEU A 143 -4.74 -14.52 5.17
C LEU A 143 -6.22 -14.90 5.00
N LEU A 144 -6.62 -15.27 3.79
CA LEU A 144 -7.91 -15.88 3.51
C LEU A 144 -7.67 -17.36 3.21
N GLU A 145 -7.94 -18.22 4.20
CA GLU A 145 -7.72 -19.65 4.00
C GLU A 145 -8.86 -20.29 3.20
N PRO A 146 -8.56 -21.12 2.18
CA PRO A 146 -9.59 -21.87 1.45
C PRO A 146 -10.45 -22.75 2.36
N LYS A 147 -9.88 -23.23 3.47
CA LYS A 147 -10.56 -24.05 4.47
C LYS A 147 -11.73 -23.33 5.14
N GLU A 148 -11.60 -22.02 5.39
CA GLU A 148 -12.67 -21.23 6.01
C GLU A 148 -13.87 -21.08 5.07
N ILE A 149 -13.62 -20.83 3.79
CA ILE A 149 -14.66 -20.73 2.76
C ILE A 149 -15.36 -22.09 2.57
N LYS A 150 -14.60 -23.18 2.54
CA LYS A 150 -15.17 -24.55 2.47
C LYS A 150 -16.04 -24.85 3.68
N GLY A 151 -15.53 -24.61 4.90
CA GLY A 151 -16.28 -24.84 6.13
C GLY A 151 -17.56 -24.01 6.22
N LEU A 152 -17.54 -22.77 5.72
CA LEU A 152 -18.72 -21.93 5.59
C LEU A 152 -19.77 -22.55 4.66
N LEU A 153 -19.35 -23.02 3.48
CA LEU A 153 -20.24 -23.64 2.48
C LEU A 153 -20.77 -24.99 2.94
N GLU A 154 -19.94 -25.85 3.53
CA GLU A 154 -20.36 -27.14 4.09
C GLU A 154 -21.41 -26.95 5.19
N LYS A 155 -21.18 -25.99 6.09
CA LYS A 155 -22.08 -25.71 7.21
C LYS A 155 -23.40 -25.09 6.76
N LYS A 156 -23.39 -24.14 5.83
CA LYS A 156 -24.60 -23.41 5.41
C LYS A 156 -25.36 -24.13 4.31
N CYS A 157 -24.66 -24.66 3.31
CA CYS A 157 -25.24 -25.23 2.11
C CYS A 157 -25.30 -26.76 2.12
N LYS A 158 -24.83 -27.41 3.20
CA LYS A 158 -24.83 -28.88 3.35
C LYS A 158 -24.17 -29.59 2.16
N THR A 159 -23.12 -28.95 1.64
CA THR A 159 -22.38 -29.44 0.48
C THR A 159 -21.44 -30.56 0.86
N GLN A 160 -21.27 -31.53 -0.02
CA GLN A 160 -20.15 -32.50 0.08
C GLN A 160 -18.92 -31.96 -0.64
N THR A 161 -17.72 -32.33 -0.21
CA THR A 161 -16.47 -31.87 -0.85
C THR A 161 -15.87 -32.98 -1.72
N THR A 162 -15.48 -32.62 -2.95
CA THR A 162 -14.73 -33.46 -3.87
C THR A 162 -13.43 -32.76 -4.21
N ALA A 163 -12.31 -33.32 -3.76
CA ALA A 163 -10.98 -32.81 -4.04
C ALA A 163 -10.54 -33.16 -5.47
N VAL A 164 -9.97 -32.18 -6.15
CA VAL A 164 -9.38 -32.27 -7.48
C VAL A 164 -7.98 -31.67 -7.39
N ASP A 165 -6.98 -32.54 -7.37
CA ASP A 165 -5.58 -32.12 -7.40
C ASP A 165 -5.16 -31.86 -8.85
N ALA A 166 -5.02 -30.58 -9.21
CA ALA A 166 -4.65 -30.19 -10.56
C ALA A 166 -3.19 -30.53 -10.90
N SER A 167 -2.33 -30.81 -9.90
CA SER A 167 -0.95 -31.25 -10.14
C SER A 167 -0.89 -32.65 -10.75
N SER A 168 -1.84 -33.51 -10.41
CA SER A 168 -2.01 -34.84 -11.00
C SER A 168 -2.51 -34.79 -12.45
N GLY A 169 -3.06 -33.65 -12.88
CA GLY A 169 -3.75 -33.51 -14.17
C GLY A 169 -5.02 -34.37 -14.30
N SER A 170 -5.45 -35.02 -13.22
CA SER A 170 -6.59 -35.94 -13.21
C SER A 170 -7.78 -35.33 -12.48
N TYR A 171 -8.97 -35.57 -13.02
CA TYR A 171 -10.23 -35.07 -12.47
C TYR A 171 -11.33 -36.10 -12.75
N PRO A 172 -12.32 -36.25 -11.86
CA PRO A 172 -13.37 -37.26 -12.00
C PRO A 172 -14.11 -37.13 -13.33
N SER A 173 -14.45 -38.27 -13.95
CA SER A 173 -15.17 -38.27 -15.22
C SER A 173 -16.55 -37.61 -15.14
N TYR A 174 -17.18 -37.70 -13.96
CA TYR A 174 -18.46 -37.09 -13.64
C TYR A 174 -18.46 -36.64 -12.18
N PHE A 175 -19.26 -35.62 -11.88
CA PHE A 175 -19.57 -35.21 -10.52
C PHE A 175 -20.97 -35.69 -10.15
N GLU A 176 -21.12 -36.24 -8.94
CA GLU A 176 -22.42 -36.68 -8.45
C GLU A 176 -23.38 -35.50 -8.24
N GLN A 177 -24.67 -35.78 -8.35
CA GLN A 177 -25.73 -34.80 -8.17
C GLN A 177 -25.84 -34.34 -6.71
N GLY A 178 -26.24 -33.08 -6.54
CA GLY A 178 -26.49 -32.46 -5.25
C GLY A 178 -25.53 -31.32 -4.94
N PRO A 179 -25.76 -30.59 -3.83
CA PRO A 179 -24.91 -29.49 -3.43
C PRO A 179 -23.49 -29.99 -3.16
N ARG A 180 -22.50 -29.49 -3.92
CA ARG A 180 -21.12 -29.99 -3.85
C ARG A 180 -20.10 -28.87 -3.96
N ILE A 181 -19.02 -29.00 -3.20
CA ILE A 181 -17.80 -28.21 -3.34
C ILE A 181 -16.84 -29.03 -4.20
N ILE A 182 -16.37 -28.44 -5.30
CA ILE A 182 -15.28 -28.96 -6.09
C ILE A 182 -14.06 -28.16 -5.68
N ASP A 183 -13.19 -28.81 -4.93
CA ASP A 183 -11.99 -28.22 -4.36
C ASP A 183 -10.82 -28.43 -5.32
N VAL A 184 -10.43 -27.38 -6.03
CA VAL A 184 -9.38 -27.41 -7.05
C VAL A 184 -8.13 -26.75 -6.48
N GLU A 185 -7.08 -27.55 -6.29
CA GLU A 185 -5.78 -27.07 -5.83
C GLU A 185 -4.78 -27.07 -6.98
N PHE A 186 -4.27 -25.89 -7.32
CA PHE A 186 -3.23 -25.74 -8.34
C PHE A 186 -1.83 -25.75 -7.71
N PRO A 187 -0.83 -26.29 -8.42
CA PRO A 187 0.54 -26.13 -8.00
C PRO A 187 0.96 -24.66 -8.07
N MET A 188 1.94 -24.29 -7.26
CA MET A 188 2.48 -22.94 -7.21
C MET A 188 3.02 -22.50 -8.57
N LEU A 189 2.68 -21.28 -8.98
CA LEU A 189 3.15 -20.74 -10.25
C LEU A 189 4.67 -20.53 -10.22
N SER A 190 5.39 -21.03 -11.23
CA SER A 190 6.86 -20.90 -11.32
C SER A 190 7.31 -19.44 -11.48
N LEU A 191 8.57 -19.12 -11.21
CA LEU A 191 9.11 -17.77 -11.42
C LEU A 191 9.63 -17.52 -12.85
N ASP A 192 9.53 -18.51 -13.73
CA ASP A 192 10.17 -18.46 -15.04
C ASP A 192 9.44 -17.51 -16.00
N SER A 193 10.04 -17.21 -17.15
CA SER A 193 9.42 -16.35 -18.18
C SER A 193 8.09 -16.90 -18.71
N ASP A 194 7.85 -18.20 -18.53
CA ASP A 194 6.67 -18.91 -19.05
C ASP A 194 5.46 -18.89 -18.10
N ARG A 195 5.49 -18.05 -17.06
CA ARG A 195 4.39 -17.83 -16.10
C ARG A 195 3.02 -17.67 -16.76
N ALA A 196 2.92 -16.82 -17.77
CA ALA A 196 1.65 -16.58 -18.46
C ALA A 196 1.13 -17.84 -19.18
N GLN A 197 2.03 -18.65 -19.73
CA GLN A 197 1.66 -19.90 -20.40
C GLN A 197 1.23 -20.97 -19.39
N GLN A 198 1.92 -21.08 -18.25
CA GLN A 198 1.53 -21.98 -17.17
C GLN A 198 0.16 -21.61 -16.59
N LEU A 199 -0.07 -20.33 -16.29
CA LEU A 199 -1.37 -19.85 -15.81
C LEU A 199 -2.48 -20.10 -16.84
N SER A 200 -2.15 -20.00 -18.14
CA SER A 200 -3.09 -20.33 -19.23
C SER A 200 -3.45 -21.82 -19.24
N GLY A 201 -2.48 -22.69 -18.91
CA GLY A 201 -2.72 -24.12 -18.71
C GLY A 201 -3.66 -24.40 -17.54
N PHE A 202 -3.47 -23.74 -16.40
CA PHE A 202 -4.35 -23.85 -15.23
C PHE A 202 -5.76 -23.32 -15.52
N ASP A 203 -5.88 -22.20 -16.24
CA ASP A 203 -7.15 -21.67 -16.73
C ASP A 203 -7.86 -22.66 -17.67
N GLY A 204 -7.09 -23.34 -18.52
CA GLY A 204 -7.56 -24.46 -19.34
C GLY A 204 -8.15 -25.58 -18.50
N PHE A 205 -7.37 -26.10 -17.55
CA PHE A 205 -7.78 -27.18 -16.65
C PHE A 205 -9.06 -26.82 -15.85
N LEU A 206 -9.13 -25.60 -15.31
CA LEU A 206 -10.31 -25.14 -14.57
C LEU A 206 -11.57 -25.17 -15.43
N ALA A 207 -11.47 -24.73 -16.69
CA ALA A 207 -12.61 -24.78 -17.60
C ALA A 207 -12.99 -26.22 -17.97
N ASP A 208 -12.03 -27.13 -18.14
CA ASP A 208 -12.34 -28.54 -18.40
C ASP A 208 -13.07 -29.18 -17.19
N VAL A 209 -12.74 -28.77 -15.95
CA VAL A 209 -13.47 -29.17 -14.74
C VAL A 209 -14.90 -28.61 -14.75
N ILE A 210 -15.08 -27.35 -15.11
CA ILE A 210 -16.41 -26.71 -15.20
C ILE A 210 -17.26 -27.36 -16.29
N ASP A 211 -16.68 -27.74 -17.42
CA ASP A 211 -17.40 -28.36 -18.54
C ASP A 211 -17.93 -29.77 -18.19
N ARG A 212 -17.43 -30.41 -17.13
CA ARG A 212 -17.97 -31.67 -16.61
C ARG A 212 -19.19 -31.48 -15.70
N LEU A 213 -19.49 -30.25 -15.29
CA LEU A 213 -20.69 -30.00 -14.50
C LEU A 213 -21.94 -30.28 -15.34
N PRO A 214 -23.03 -30.78 -14.73
CA PRO A 214 -24.28 -30.98 -15.44
C PRO A 214 -24.74 -29.68 -16.12
N PRO A 215 -25.12 -29.67 -17.42
CA PRO A 215 -25.41 -28.44 -18.16
C PRO A 215 -26.54 -27.58 -17.58
N SER A 216 -27.47 -28.20 -16.85
CA SER A 216 -28.60 -27.51 -16.22
C SER A 216 -28.29 -27.01 -14.81
N SER A 217 -27.10 -27.27 -14.28
CA SER A 217 -26.74 -26.95 -12.90
C SER A 217 -26.22 -25.53 -12.74
N LYS A 218 -26.53 -24.92 -11.59
CA LYS A 218 -26.01 -23.61 -11.23
C LYS A 218 -24.67 -23.78 -10.52
N TYR A 219 -23.68 -22.96 -10.88
CA TYR A 219 -22.38 -23.03 -10.25
C TYR A 219 -21.85 -21.64 -9.89
N THR A 220 -21.02 -21.61 -8.84
CA THR A 220 -20.26 -20.44 -8.41
C THR A 220 -18.79 -20.82 -8.33
N ILE A 221 -17.94 -20.03 -8.99
CA ILE A 221 -16.49 -20.14 -8.93
C ILE A 221 -16.01 -19.14 -7.87
N LEU A 222 -15.22 -19.61 -6.92
CA LEU A 222 -14.46 -18.80 -5.96
C LEU A 222 -12.97 -19.06 -6.21
N TYR A 223 -12.27 -18.06 -6.72
CA TYR A 223 -10.86 -18.14 -7.04
C TYR A 223 -10.04 -17.38 -6.00
N ILE A 224 -9.30 -18.13 -5.20
CA ILE A 224 -8.51 -17.65 -4.07
C ILE A 224 -7.04 -17.78 -4.42
N THR A 225 -6.27 -16.77 -4.08
CA THR A 225 -4.82 -16.75 -4.30
C THR A 225 -4.09 -16.58 -2.99
N SER A 226 -2.85 -17.06 -2.95
CA SER A 226 -1.98 -16.90 -1.80
C SER A 226 -0.61 -16.37 -2.24
N PRO A 227 0.10 -15.69 -1.33
CA PRO A 227 1.46 -15.26 -1.61
C PRO A 227 2.34 -16.51 -1.70
N ARG A 228 3.55 -16.30 -2.22
CA ARG A 228 4.51 -17.36 -2.34
C ARG A 228 5.13 -17.67 -0.98
N GLU A 229 4.83 -18.85 -0.45
CA GLU A 229 5.60 -19.43 0.65
C GLU A 229 6.92 -19.94 0.08
N PHE A 230 8.02 -19.24 0.37
CA PHE A 230 9.34 -19.78 0.14
C PHE A 230 9.64 -20.77 1.27
N PRO A 231 10.01 -22.03 0.99
CA PRO A 231 10.47 -22.92 2.04
C PRO A 231 11.62 -22.23 2.77
N GLU A 232 11.43 -22.02 4.07
CA GLU A 232 12.34 -21.31 4.94
C GLU A 232 13.76 -21.85 4.76
N THR A 233 14.63 -21.06 4.17
CA THR A 233 16.07 -21.32 4.24
C THR A 233 16.52 -20.85 5.61
N ASP A 234 16.47 -21.71 6.63
CA ASP A 234 17.02 -21.56 8.00
C ASP A 234 17.42 -20.12 8.38
N SER A 235 16.47 -19.19 8.36
CA SER A 235 16.70 -17.83 8.82
C SER A 235 16.31 -17.82 10.29
N VAL A 236 17.33 -17.98 11.13
CA VAL A 236 17.27 -17.88 12.60
C VAL A 236 16.25 -16.82 13.03
N VAL A 237 15.06 -17.28 13.41
CA VAL A 237 14.04 -16.48 14.05
C VAL A 237 14.57 -16.18 15.45
N TYR A 238 14.88 -14.91 15.72
CA TYR A 238 14.95 -14.45 17.10
C TYR A 238 13.54 -14.56 17.68
N GLU A 239 13.34 -15.62 18.45
CA GLU A 239 12.13 -15.86 19.24
C GLU A 239 12.04 -14.73 20.29
N ALA A 240 11.30 -13.67 19.97
CA ALA A 240 10.88 -12.70 20.97
C ALA A 240 9.78 -13.35 21.81
N SER A 241 10.20 -14.15 22.79
CA SER A 241 9.34 -14.63 23.85
C SER A 241 8.82 -13.43 24.66
N GLY A 242 7.52 -13.12 24.56
CA GLY A 242 6.88 -12.17 25.47
C GLY A 242 5.66 -11.47 24.91
N ASP A 243 4.51 -12.01 25.29
CA ASP A 243 3.21 -11.34 25.41
C ASP A 243 2.28 -11.20 24.19
N SER A 244 1.11 -11.76 24.45
CA SER A 244 -0.11 -11.91 23.68
C SER A 244 -0.76 -10.59 23.25
N TYR A 245 -1.35 -10.64 22.05
CA TYR A 245 -2.27 -9.65 21.44
C TYR A 245 -1.65 -8.29 21.09
N GLN A 246 -1.02 -8.22 19.91
CA GLN A 246 -1.37 -7.23 18.90
C GLN A 246 -1.15 -7.82 17.50
N ASP A 247 -2.27 -8.04 16.80
CA ASP A 247 -2.37 -8.10 15.35
C ASP A 247 -1.69 -6.86 14.77
N SER A 248 -0.42 -7.02 14.44
CA SER A 248 0.43 -5.98 13.87
C SER A 248 0.69 -6.43 12.45
N LEU A 249 0.07 -5.75 11.49
CA LEU A 249 0.32 -5.86 10.05
C LEU A 249 1.81 -6.13 9.80
N HIS A 250 2.13 -7.39 9.52
CA HIS A 250 3.50 -7.83 9.26
C HIS A 250 3.89 -7.28 7.89
N MET A 251 4.49 -6.09 7.85
CA MET A 251 5.18 -5.61 6.65
C MET A 251 6.52 -6.35 6.56
N ASP A 252 6.47 -7.57 6.03
CA ASP A 252 7.67 -8.29 5.62
C ASP A 252 8.28 -7.61 4.40
N LEU A 253 9.13 -6.60 4.62
CA LEU A 253 10.02 -6.08 3.59
C LEU A 253 11.16 -7.09 3.36
N LYS A 254 10.86 -8.23 2.75
CA LYS A 254 11.87 -9.22 2.36
C LYS A 254 12.70 -8.65 1.20
N ARG A 255 13.95 -8.33 1.50
CA ARG A 255 14.95 -7.80 0.57
C ARG A 255 15.38 -8.95 -0.36
N ASP A 256 14.83 -9.02 -1.57
CA ASP A 256 15.23 -10.04 -2.54
C ASP A 256 16.69 -9.83 -2.98
N TYR A 257 17.55 -10.77 -2.59
CA TYR A 257 18.85 -11.04 -3.21
C TYR A 257 18.65 -12.10 -4.29
N SER A 258 18.07 -11.72 -5.42
CA SER A 258 18.01 -12.60 -6.59
C SER A 258 19.41 -12.77 -7.15
N ALA A 259 20.05 -13.90 -6.83
CA ALA A 259 21.30 -14.33 -7.43
C ALA A 259 21.11 -14.51 -8.94
N HIS A 260 21.62 -13.58 -9.73
CA HIS A 260 21.80 -13.77 -11.17
C HIS A 260 22.83 -14.87 -11.40
N ALA A 261 22.37 -16.02 -11.90
CA ALA A 261 23.25 -17.01 -12.49
C ALA A 261 23.89 -16.42 -13.75
N SER A 262 25.22 -16.47 -13.77
CA SER A 262 26.12 -15.89 -14.75
C SER A 262 26.00 -16.52 -16.14
N SER A 263 25.82 -15.69 -17.17
CA SER A 263 26.36 -16.00 -18.50
C SER A 263 26.85 -14.72 -19.21
N SER A 264 28.19 -14.62 -19.29
CA SER A 264 29.01 -13.98 -20.33
C SER A 264 28.74 -12.53 -20.78
N SER A 265 29.76 -11.70 -20.52
CA SER A 265 30.30 -10.66 -21.39
C SER A 265 29.39 -9.53 -21.86
N SER A 266 29.32 -8.47 -21.05
CA SER A 266 29.56 -7.09 -21.52
C SER A 266 29.67 -6.18 -20.29
N ASN A 267 30.61 -5.23 -20.33
CA ASN A 267 30.80 -4.20 -19.31
C ASN A 267 29.47 -3.48 -19.05
N SER A 268 28.78 -3.86 -17.99
CA SER A 268 27.56 -3.22 -17.52
C SER A 268 27.70 -3.02 -16.02
N THR A 269 28.24 -1.86 -15.67
CA THR A 269 28.00 -1.24 -14.37
C THR A 269 26.52 -1.34 -14.07
N SER A 270 26.18 -1.79 -12.85
CA SER A 270 24.80 -2.06 -12.50
C SER A 270 23.94 -0.82 -12.75
N LEU A 271 22.77 -1.00 -13.38
CA LEU A 271 21.82 0.10 -13.67
C LEU A 271 21.29 0.81 -12.40
N PHE A 272 21.73 0.37 -11.22
CA PHE A 272 21.38 0.91 -9.91
C PHE A 272 22.58 1.49 -9.14
N GLU A 273 23.80 1.47 -9.69
CA GLU A 273 24.95 2.14 -9.07
C GLU A 273 24.91 3.66 -9.23
N GLU A 274 24.19 4.18 -10.23
CA GLU A 274 24.21 5.60 -10.54
C GLU A 274 22.80 6.20 -10.61
N TYR A 275 22.02 6.01 -9.55
CA TYR A 275 20.83 6.82 -9.33
C TYR A 275 21.22 8.15 -8.68
N GLN A 276 21.68 9.11 -9.49
CA GLN A 276 22.01 10.45 -9.03
C GLN A 276 20.72 11.30 -8.97
N TYR A 277 19.96 11.18 -7.87
CA TYR A 277 18.71 11.95 -7.62
C TYR A 277 18.87 13.46 -7.85
N PHE A 278 20.09 13.98 -7.69
CA PHE A 278 20.48 15.35 -8.04
C PHE A 278 21.58 15.30 -9.10
N THR A 279 21.20 15.26 -10.37
CA THR A 279 22.17 15.55 -11.42
C THR A 279 22.68 16.98 -11.22
N PRO A 280 23.97 17.26 -11.47
CA PRO A 280 24.54 18.60 -11.27
C PRO A 280 23.73 19.71 -11.98
N GLY A 281 23.11 19.39 -13.12
CA GLY A 281 22.23 20.29 -13.86
C GLY A 281 20.90 20.60 -13.14
N ILE A 282 20.23 19.61 -12.55
CA ILE A 282 18.98 19.83 -11.81
C ILE A 282 19.26 20.67 -10.55
N PHE A 283 20.37 20.41 -9.86
CA PHE A 283 20.75 21.20 -8.68
C PHE A 283 21.07 22.66 -9.02
N MET A 284 21.86 22.90 -10.06
CA MET A 284 22.13 24.26 -10.55
C MET A 284 20.85 24.97 -11.02
N GLY A 285 19.96 24.25 -11.70
CA GLY A 285 18.67 24.77 -12.13
C GLY A 285 17.79 25.19 -10.96
N LEU A 286 17.61 24.33 -9.95
CA LEU A 286 16.81 24.64 -8.76
C LEU A 286 17.38 25.83 -7.98
N MET A 287 18.70 25.94 -7.84
CA MET A 287 19.35 27.09 -7.21
C MET A 287 19.09 28.40 -7.98
N ALA A 288 19.22 28.37 -9.30
CA ALA A 288 18.93 29.54 -10.13
C ALA A 288 17.45 29.94 -10.06
N THR A 289 16.53 28.98 -10.15
CA THR A 289 15.08 29.21 -10.04
C THR A 289 14.72 29.82 -8.69
N PHE A 290 15.31 29.33 -7.60
CA PHE A 290 15.09 29.89 -6.26
C PHE A 290 15.55 31.36 -6.16
N LEU A 291 16.71 31.70 -6.74
CA LEU A 291 17.23 33.06 -6.77
C LEU A 291 16.32 34.01 -7.59
N PHE A 292 15.83 33.56 -8.75
CA PHE A 292 14.87 34.35 -9.54
C PHE A 292 13.56 34.58 -8.79
N LEU A 293 13.04 33.57 -8.08
CA LEU A 293 11.84 33.70 -7.27
C LEU A 293 12.02 34.68 -6.11
N ALA A 294 13.20 34.71 -5.48
CA ALA A 294 13.49 35.69 -4.42
C ALA A 294 13.48 37.13 -4.96
N ILE A 295 14.08 37.38 -6.13
CA ILE A 295 14.05 38.69 -6.78
C ILE A 295 12.62 39.07 -7.20
N LEU A 296 11.87 38.12 -7.78
CA LEU A 296 10.48 38.32 -8.16
C LEU A 296 9.61 38.65 -6.94
N TYR A 297 9.81 37.97 -5.82
CA TYR A 297 9.08 38.21 -4.58
C TYR A 297 9.29 39.63 -4.07
N ILE A 298 10.54 40.11 -4.06
CA ILE A 298 10.86 41.50 -3.68
C ILE A 298 10.21 42.48 -4.67
N GLY A 299 10.25 42.17 -5.97
CA GLY A 299 9.63 43.00 -7.01
C GLY A 299 8.10 43.13 -6.85
N ILE A 300 7.41 42.02 -6.57
CA ILE A 300 5.97 42.02 -6.29
C ILE A 300 5.67 42.77 -4.98
N GLY A 301 6.51 42.61 -3.96
CA GLY A 301 6.39 43.36 -2.71
C GLY A 301 6.50 44.88 -2.92
N ALA A 302 7.44 45.31 -3.75
CA ALA A 302 7.60 46.73 -4.11
C ALA A 302 6.41 47.25 -4.92
N LEU A 303 5.91 46.47 -5.89
CA LEU A 303 4.71 46.83 -6.67
C LEU A 303 3.45 46.92 -5.80
N SER A 304 3.31 46.03 -4.81
CA SER A 304 2.17 46.07 -3.88
C SER A 304 2.22 47.24 -2.90
N SER A 305 3.39 47.86 -2.70
CA SER A 305 3.57 49.01 -1.81
C SER A 305 3.31 50.36 -2.50
N LEU A 306 3.00 50.37 -3.79
CA LEU A 306 2.65 51.58 -4.52
C LEU A 306 1.22 52.00 -4.15
N GLU A 307 1.13 52.89 -3.18
CA GLU A 307 -0.09 53.64 -2.90
C GLU A 307 -0.16 54.86 -3.81
N ILE A 308 -1.29 55.04 -4.49
CA ILE A 308 -1.55 56.24 -5.28
C ILE A 308 -2.11 57.28 -4.31
N PRO A 309 -1.45 58.44 -4.10
CA PRO A 309 -1.99 59.47 -3.24
C PRO A 309 -3.17 60.16 -3.93
N TYR A 310 -4.37 59.65 -3.71
CA TYR A 310 -5.62 60.21 -4.23
C TYR A 310 -5.88 61.65 -3.75
N ALA A 311 -5.27 62.05 -2.64
CA ALA A 311 -5.33 63.42 -2.12
C ALA A 311 -4.76 64.49 -3.07
N ALA A 312 -3.89 64.12 -4.02
CA ALA A 312 -3.37 65.07 -5.03
C ALA A 312 -4.38 65.33 -6.17
N PHE A 313 -5.41 64.49 -6.30
CA PHE A 313 -6.47 64.64 -7.29
C PHE A 313 -7.76 65.19 -6.69
N GLU A 314 -7.85 65.31 -5.37
CA GLU A 314 -8.94 66.01 -4.70
C GLU A 314 -8.68 67.52 -4.79
N LYS A 315 -9.59 68.23 -5.46
CA LYS A 315 -9.56 69.69 -5.52
C LYS A 315 -9.87 70.23 -4.12
N ASP A 316 -8.88 70.81 -3.44
CA ASP A 316 -9.04 71.54 -2.18
C ASP A 316 -10.21 72.53 -2.27
N THR A 317 -11.38 72.15 -1.73
CA THR A 317 -12.54 73.04 -1.63
C THR A 317 -12.47 73.94 -0.39
N SER A 318 -11.51 73.71 0.51
CA SER A 318 -11.27 74.49 1.73
C SER A 318 -10.82 75.93 1.45
N ALA A 319 -9.97 76.16 0.44
CA ALA A 319 -9.55 77.49 0.02
C ALA A 319 -10.67 78.29 -0.69
N ALA A 320 -11.67 77.61 -1.24
CA ALA A 320 -12.83 78.25 -1.89
C ALA A 320 -13.91 78.69 -0.89
N VAL A 321 -13.98 78.08 0.30
CA VAL A 321 -14.94 78.45 1.36
C VAL A 321 -14.45 79.66 2.16
N GLN A 322 -13.14 79.81 2.41
CA GLN A 322 -12.62 80.95 3.17
C GLN A 322 -12.64 82.29 2.40
N LYS A 323 -12.61 82.28 1.06
CA LYS A 323 -12.70 83.52 0.25
C LYS A 323 -14.11 84.11 0.12
N LYS A 324 -15.15 83.44 0.63
CA LYS A 324 -16.54 83.93 0.58
C LYS A 324 -17.08 84.48 1.90
N ALA A 325 -16.30 84.41 2.98
CA ALA A 325 -16.70 84.87 4.32
C ALA A 325 -15.97 86.16 4.76
N GLN A 326 -15.32 86.87 3.83
CA GLN A 326 -14.75 88.20 4.07
C GLN A 326 -15.37 89.22 3.10
#